data_AF-A0A9X3KMD4-F1
#
_entry.id   AF-A0A9X3KMD4-F1
#
_cell.length_a   1.000
_cell.length_b   1.000
_cell.length_c   1.000
_cell.angle_alpha   90.00
_cell.angle_beta   90.00
_cell.angle_gamma   90.00
#
_symmetry.space_group_name_H-M   'P 1'
#
loop_
_entity.id
_entity.type
_entity.pdbx_description
1 polymer ?
#
loop_
_entity_poly.entity_id
_entity_poly.type
_entity_poly.pdbx_seq_one_letter_code
_entity_poly.pdbx_strand_id
1 'polypeptide(L)'
;MHPEKYLDADQLGGFVFCGKDNLDPALFTNFVARKQWNTAIVNGCKIAFPGTAFKADGANSMECHGAIDINEITEESGARVARLEGWVIPVDGDKKIRERVYIQLPGSNGQPLYVEALRTPRDEINSQLKMPPENLSGFSALVPLQQEQDTKDVVIIRSRGDVKNICRLTH
;
A
#
# COMPACT_ATOMS: atom_id res chain seq x y z
N MET A 1 8.01 21.21 -6.48
CA MET A 1 7.97 20.97 -7.94
C MET A 1 6.51 20.78 -8.35
N HIS A 2 6.13 21.20 -9.56
CA HIS A 2 4.78 21.05 -10.11
C HIS A 2 4.86 20.17 -11.37
N PRO A 3 4.86 18.83 -11.25
CA PRO A 3 4.93 17.92 -12.40
C PRO A 3 3.86 18.24 -13.47
N GLU A 4 2.71 18.75 -13.05
CA GLU A 4 1.60 19.20 -13.89
C GLU A 4 1.93 20.38 -14.83
N LYS A 5 3.09 21.04 -14.66
CA LYS A 5 3.57 22.05 -15.62
C LYS A 5 4.22 21.45 -16.86
N TYR A 6 4.59 20.17 -16.80
CA TYR A 6 5.33 19.48 -17.86
C TYR A 6 4.51 18.38 -18.54
N LEU A 7 3.45 17.91 -17.88
CA LEU A 7 2.54 16.88 -18.36
C LEU A 7 1.12 17.22 -17.91
N ASP A 8 0.12 16.81 -18.69
CA ASP A 8 -1.27 16.98 -18.29
C ASP A 8 -1.55 16.23 -16.98
N ALA A 9 -2.34 16.86 -16.11
CA ALA A 9 -2.55 16.41 -14.75
C ALA A 9 -3.21 15.03 -14.64
N ASP A 10 -3.96 14.61 -15.66
CA ASP A 10 -4.62 13.32 -15.83
C ASP A 10 -3.70 12.24 -16.43
N GLN A 11 -2.58 12.64 -17.05
CA GLN A 11 -1.58 11.71 -17.59
C GLN A 11 -0.52 11.30 -16.58
N LEU A 12 -0.45 11.97 -15.42
CA LEU A 12 0.50 11.63 -14.38
C LEU A 12 0.04 10.36 -13.63
N GLY A 13 0.67 9.23 -13.93
CA GLY A 13 0.36 7.94 -13.30
C GLY A 13 1.08 7.67 -11.97
N GLY A 14 2.02 8.52 -11.57
CA GLY A 14 2.76 8.37 -10.33
C GLY A 14 3.88 9.40 -10.17
N PHE A 15 4.39 9.54 -8.96
CA PHE A 15 5.53 10.39 -8.64
C PHE A 15 6.50 9.61 -7.76
N VAL A 16 7.72 9.40 -8.25
CA VAL A 16 8.79 8.68 -7.54
C VAL A 16 9.81 9.68 -7.01
N PHE A 17 10.16 9.53 -5.75
CA PHE A 17 11.19 10.30 -5.06
C PHE A 17 12.24 9.36 -4.45
N CYS A 18 13.42 9.34 -5.06
CA CYS A 18 14.60 8.58 -4.63
C CYS A 18 15.73 9.57 -4.32
N GLY A 19 15.76 10.18 -3.16
CA GLY A 19 16.74 11.23 -2.85
C GLY A 19 17.35 11.10 -1.47
N LYS A 20 18.69 11.18 -1.41
CA LYS A 20 19.44 11.53 -0.18
C LYS A 20 19.92 12.98 -0.16
N ASP A 21 19.88 13.71 -1.29
CA ASP A 21 20.48 15.04 -1.42
C ASP A 21 19.57 16.05 -2.16
N ASN A 22 19.48 17.26 -1.60
CA ASN A 22 19.05 18.55 -2.17
C ASN A 22 17.60 18.80 -2.62
N LEU A 23 16.71 17.81 -2.66
CA LEU A 23 15.28 18.06 -2.89
C LEU A 23 14.50 17.99 -1.56
N ASP A 24 13.82 19.10 -1.23
CA ASP A 24 13.02 19.25 -0.01
C ASP A 24 11.91 18.17 0.05
N PRO A 25 11.95 17.25 1.03
CA PRO A 25 10.91 16.24 1.24
C PRO A 25 9.50 16.82 1.34
N ALA A 26 9.36 18.07 1.79
CA ALA A 26 8.08 18.76 1.84
C ALA A 26 7.44 18.92 0.46
N LEU A 27 8.23 18.98 -0.63
CA LEU A 27 7.69 19.05 -1.99
C LEU A 27 6.93 17.78 -2.39
N PHE A 28 7.45 16.61 -2.01
CA PHE A 28 6.77 15.34 -2.24
C PHE A 28 5.48 15.28 -1.42
N THR A 29 5.58 15.53 -0.11
CA THR A 29 4.43 15.52 0.82
C THR A 29 3.33 16.48 0.36
N ASN A 30 3.69 17.72 -0.03
CA ASN A 30 2.72 18.72 -0.51
C ASN A 30 2.07 18.33 -1.84
N PHE A 31 2.79 17.67 -2.74
CA PHE A 31 2.21 17.16 -3.97
C PHE A 31 1.18 16.07 -3.68
N VAL A 32 1.57 15.07 -2.88
CA VAL A 32 0.72 13.95 -2.49
C VAL A 32 -0.56 14.42 -1.79
N ALA A 33 -0.43 15.33 -0.82
CA ALA A 33 -1.56 15.86 -0.08
C ALA A 33 -2.59 16.56 -0.99
N ARG A 34 -2.13 17.38 -1.95
CA ARG A 34 -3.01 18.07 -2.90
C ARG A 34 -3.73 17.11 -3.84
N LYS A 35 -3.06 16.02 -4.23
CA LYS A 35 -3.63 15.02 -5.14
C LYS A 35 -4.43 13.94 -4.42
N GLN A 36 -4.37 13.88 -3.09
CA GLN A 36 -4.94 12.81 -2.26
C GLN A 36 -4.48 11.42 -2.74
N TRP A 37 -3.20 11.31 -3.07
CA TRP A 37 -2.60 10.09 -3.56
C TRP A 37 -2.13 9.19 -2.44
N ASN A 38 -2.05 7.89 -2.73
CA ASN A 38 -1.47 6.92 -1.81
C ASN A 38 0.04 6.94 -1.95
N THR A 39 0.73 6.51 -0.91
CA THR A 39 2.19 6.46 -0.87
C THR A 39 2.69 5.10 -0.42
N ALA A 40 3.90 4.74 -0.87
CA ALA A 40 4.60 3.51 -0.53
C ALA A 40 6.11 3.75 -0.52
N ILE A 41 6.86 2.82 0.08
CA ILE A 41 8.33 2.76 -0.01
C ILE A 41 8.74 1.49 -0.75
N VAL A 42 9.57 1.64 -1.78
CA VAL A 42 10.17 0.52 -2.49
C VAL A 42 11.65 0.81 -2.67
N ASN A 43 12.51 -0.09 -2.19
CA ASN A 43 13.97 0.02 -2.30
C ASN A 43 14.52 1.39 -1.84
N GLY A 44 13.94 1.96 -0.78
CA GLY A 44 14.33 3.26 -0.23
C GLY A 44 13.80 4.48 -0.99
N CYS A 45 13.01 4.29 -2.04
CA CYS A 45 12.31 5.36 -2.75
C CYS A 45 10.88 5.50 -2.26
N LYS A 46 10.42 6.74 -2.08
CA LYS A 46 9.00 7.05 -1.89
C LYS A 46 8.30 7.07 -3.23
N ILE A 47 7.18 6.38 -3.33
CA ILE A 47 6.34 6.31 -4.53
C ILE A 47 4.97 6.84 -4.14
N ALA A 48 4.49 7.83 -4.87
CA ALA A 48 3.11 8.29 -4.81
C ALA A 48 2.36 7.86 -6.06
N PHE A 49 1.12 7.42 -5.90
CA PHE A 49 0.31 6.89 -6.99
C PHE A 49 -1.19 7.17 -6.75
N PRO A 50 -1.98 7.29 -7.83
CA PRO A 50 -3.43 7.40 -7.71
C PRO A 50 -3.99 6.09 -7.13
N GLY A 51 -4.50 6.16 -5.91
CA GLY A 51 -5.22 5.06 -5.30
C GLY A 51 -6.63 4.92 -5.87
N THR A 52 -7.18 3.73 -5.77
CA THR A 52 -8.59 3.47 -6.06
C THR A 52 -9.35 3.34 -4.76
N ALA A 53 -10.52 3.98 -4.67
CA ALA A 53 -11.40 3.80 -3.53
C ALA A 53 -11.84 2.32 -3.40
N PHE A 54 -11.81 1.79 -2.19
CA PHE A 54 -12.31 0.46 -1.87
C PHE A 54 -13.62 0.55 -1.08
N LYS A 55 -14.54 -0.36 -1.39
CA LYS A 55 -15.77 -0.60 -0.60
C LYS A 55 -15.81 -2.07 -0.21
N ALA A 56 -16.05 -2.34 1.06
CA ALA A 56 -16.10 -3.71 1.58
C ALA A 56 -17.38 -4.49 1.21
N ASP A 57 -18.34 -3.87 0.53
CA ASP A 57 -19.58 -4.53 0.10
C ASP A 57 -19.25 -5.80 -0.72
N GLY A 58 -19.77 -6.94 -0.27
CA GLY A 58 -19.53 -8.25 -0.88
C GLY A 58 -18.16 -8.87 -0.58
N ALA A 59 -17.37 -8.31 0.34
CA ALA A 59 -16.10 -8.89 0.74
C ALA A 59 -16.30 -10.12 1.64
N ASN A 60 -15.62 -11.20 1.29
CA ASN A 60 -15.67 -12.46 2.02
C ASN A 60 -14.38 -12.65 2.82
N SER A 61 -14.49 -13.17 4.03
CA SER A 61 -13.32 -13.59 4.80
C SER A 61 -12.75 -14.87 4.19
N MET A 62 -11.44 -14.91 3.95
CA MET A 62 -10.77 -16.12 3.50
C MET A 62 -9.41 -16.28 4.18
N GLU A 63 -8.90 -17.51 4.18
CA GLU A 63 -7.51 -17.75 4.56
C GLU A 63 -6.58 -17.28 3.44
N CYS A 64 -5.48 -16.63 3.83
CA CYS A 64 -4.42 -16.17 2.94
C CYS A 64 -3.08 -16.57 3.54
N HIS A 65 -2.11 -16.89 2.69
CA HIS A 65 -0.73 -16.96 3.14
C HIS A 65 -0.11 -15.58 3.02
N GLY A 66 0.57 -15.14 4.07
CA GLY A 66 1.21 -13.83 4.08
C GLY A 66 1.82 -13.53 5.43
N ALA A 67 2.61 -12.46 5.47
CA ALA A 67 3.14 -11.88 6.69
C ALA A 67 3.24 -10.36 6.52
N ILE A 68 3.19 -9.66 7.65
CA ILE A 68 3.57 -8.26 7.75
C ILE A 68 5.01 -8.25 8.26
N ASP A 69 5.95 -7.88 7.39
CA ASP A 69 7.38 -7.89 7.69
C ASP A 69 7.79 -6.60 8.42
N ILE A 70 7.16 -5.48 8.07
CA ILE A 70 7.39 -4.17 8.71
C ILE A 70 6.03 -3.60 9.11
N ASN A 71 5.93 -3.25 10.39
CA ASN A 71 4.82 -2.51 10.96
C ASN A 71 5.36 -1.49 11.97
N GLU A 72 5.72 -0.32 11.46
CA GLU A 72 6.39 0.72 12.22
C GLU A 72 5.61 2.03 12.11
N ILE A 73 5.52 2.77 13.21
CA ILE A 73 5.02 4.15 13.19
C ILE A 73 6.24 5.07 13.22
N THR A 74 6.33 5.93 12.20
CA THR A 74 7.40 6.90 12.03
C THR A 74 6.84 8.32 11.95
N GLU A 75 7.68 9.33 12.18
CA GLU A 75 7.31 10.73 11.95
C GLU A 75 7.93 11.21 10.64
N GLU A 76 7.10 11.72 9.73
CA GLU A 76 7.54 12.29 8.47
C GLU A 76 6.96 13.69 8.29
N SER A 77 7.82 14.71 8.19
CA SER A 77 7.41 16.11 8.01
C SER A 77 6.39 16.60 9.05
N GLY A 78 6.47 16.10 10.28
CA GLY A 78 5.56 16.44 11.38
C GLY A 78 4.24 15.66 11.40
N ALA A 79 4.06 14.65 10.54
CA ALA A 79 2.92 13.74 10.54
C ALA A 79 3.32 12.34 11.00
N ARG A 80 2.44 11.67 11.76
CA ARG A 80 2.59 10.24 12.09
C ARG A 80 2.22 9.40 10.87
N VAL A 81 3.10 8.50 10.47
CA VAL A 81 2.93 7.63 9.30
C VAL A 81 3.22 6.19 9.69
N ALA A 82 2.27 5.30 9.40
CA ALA A 82 2.49 3.86 9.46
C ALA A 82 3.22 3.39 8.21
N ARG A 83 4.38 2.78 8.39
CA ARG A 83 5.10 2.03 7.36
C ARG A 83 4.71 0.57 7.45
N LEU A 84 4.05 0.09 6.41
CA LEU A 84 3.53 -1.28 6.33
C LEU A 84 4.12 -1.95 5.09
N GLU A 85 4.91 -3.00 5.30
CA GLU A 85 5.47 -3.82 4.22
C GLU A 85 5.27 -5.30 4.55
N GLY A 86 5.04 -6.10 3.52
CA GLY A 86 4.81 -7.51 3.70
C GLY A 86 4.55 -8.22 2.39
N TRP A 87 3.96 -9.40 2.49
CA TRP A 87 3.53 -10.18 1.33
C TRP A 87 2.22 -10.88 1.62
N VAL A 88 1.45 -11.10 0.56
CA VAL A 88 0.17 -11.80 0.64
C VAL A 88 -0.15 -12.47 -0.69
N ILE A 89 -0.59 -13.71 -0.60
CA ILE A 89 -0.97 -14.57 -1.72
C ILE A 89 -2.27 -15.35 -1.39
N PRO A 90 -2.97 -15.88 -2.40
CA PRO A 90 -4.13 -16.72 -2.15
C PRO A 90 -3.74 -18.11 -1.68
N VAL A 91 -4.58 -18.70 -0.83
CA VAL A 91 -4.54 -20.14 -0.50
C VAL A 91 -5.07 -20.99 -1.67
N ASP A 92 -5.93 -20.43 -2.53
CA ASP A 92 -6.55 -21.15 -3.66
C ASP A 92 -5.57 -21.56 -4.77
N GLY A 93 -4.28 -21.22 -4.62
CA GLY A 93 -3.23 -21.61 -5.55
C GLY A 93 -3.19 -20.82 -6.84
N ASP A 94 -3.91 -19.69 -6.95
CA ASP A 94 -3.77 -18.79 -8.09
C ASP A 94 -2.33 -18.26 -8.17
N LYS A 95 -1.63 -18.73 -9.20
CA LYS A 95 -0.24 -18.37 -9.48
C LYS A 95 -0.10 -17.04 -10.18
N LYS A 96 -1.18 -16.33 -10.53
CA LYS A 96 -1.11 -15.00 -11.15
C LYS A 96 -1.64 -13.95 -10.19
N ILE A 97 -0.72 -13.31 -9.47
CA ILE A 97 -1.10 -12.31 -8.48
C ILE A 97 -1.12 -10.93 -9.12
N ARG A 98 -2.29 -10.56 -9.65
CA ARG A 98 -2.56 -9.24 -10.27
C ARG A 98 -3.60 -8.42 -9.51
N GLU A 99 -3.89 -8.84 -8.30
CA GLU A 99 -4.93 -8.24 -7.48
C GLU A 99 -4.42 -6.98 -6.80
N ARG A 100 -5.36 -6.09 -6.51
CA ARG A 100 -5.09 -4.93 -5.68
C ARG A 100 -5.06 -5.35 -4.23
N VAL A 101 -4.18 -4.72 -3.46
CA VAL A 101 -4.12 -4.92 -2.02
C VAL A 101 -4.52 -3.64 -1.33
N TYR A 102 -5.40 -3.77 -0.33
CA TYR A 102 -5.81 -2.70 0.54
C TYR A 102 -5.44 -3.05 1.97
N ILE A 103 -5.05 -2.03 2.72
CA ILE A 103 -4.82 -2.10 4.15
C ILE A 103 -6.04 -1.48 4.80
N GLN A 104 -6.72 -2.27 5.61
CA GLN A 104 -7.77 -1.80 6.48
C GLN A 104 -7.15 -1.39 7.82
N LEU A 105 -7.39 -0.14 8.21
CA LEU A 105 -7.05 0.40 9.52
C LEU A 105 -8.33 0.78 10.27
N PRO A 106 -8.29 0.80 11.62
CA PRO A 106 -9.34 1.43 12.42
C PRO A 106 -9.45 2.90 12.00
N GLY A 107 -10.61 3.35 11.56
CA GLY A 107 -10.84 4.76 11.24
C GLY A 107 -11.66 5.49 12.31
N SER A 108 -11.75 6.80 12.16
CA SER A 108 -12.55 7.65 13.05
C SER A 108 -14.04 7.26 13.01
N ASN A 109 -14.70 7.25 14.17
CA ASN A 109 -16.14 6.95 14.32
C ASN A 109 -16.54 5.50 14.00
N GLY A 110 -15.60 4.55 14.11
CA GLY A 110 -15.88 3.12 13.92
C GLY A 110 -16.00 2.69 12.45
N GLN A 111 -15.76 3.61 11.49
CA GLN A 111 -15.69 3.27 10.08
C GLN A 111 -14.25 2.93 9.69
N PRO A 112 -13.99 1.75 9.11
CA PRO A 112 -12.65 1.38 8.69
C PRO A 112 -12.13 2.28 7.57
N LEU A 113 -10.85 2.64 7.65
CA LEU A 113 -10.12 3.29 6.57
C LEU A 113 -9.48 2.21 5.68
N TYR A 114 -9.65 2.32 4.37
CA TYR A 114 -9.00 1.44 3.40
C TYR A 114 -7.99 2.21 2.57
N VAL A 115 -6.74 1.79 2.60
CA VAL A 115 -5.66 2.40 1.81
C VAL A 115 -5.10 1.37 0.84
N GLU A 116 -5.14 1.66 -0.46
CA GLU A 116 -4.50 0.79 -1.45
C GLU A 116 -2.99 0.81 -1.24
N ALA A 117 -2.40 -0.37 -1.09
CA ALA A 117 -0.97 -0.58 -1.01
C ALA A 117 -0.39 -0.84 -2.40
N LEU A 118 0.83 -0.36 -2.62
CA LEU A 118 1.55 -0.65 -3.85
C LEU A 118 2.01 -2.11 -3.84
N ARG A 119 1.73 -2.86 -4.91
CA ARG A 119 2.23 -4.23 -5.06
C ARG A 119 3.71 -4.21 -5.43
N THR A 120 4.49 -5.07 -4.80
CA THR A 120 5.94 -5.15 -4.97
C THR A 120 6.38 -6.59 -5.31
N PRO A 121 7.49 -6.78 -6.04
CA PRO A 121 8.06 -8.11 -6.23
C PRO A 121 8.67 -8.63 -4.91
N ARG A 122 8.60 -9.95 -4.71
CA ARG A 122 9.24 -10.68 -3.59
C ARG A 122 9.80 -11.98 -4.12
N ASP A 123 11.01 -11.90 -4.67
CA ASP A 123 11.63 -13.00 -5.41
C ASP A 123 11.84 -14.24 -4.55
N GLU A 124 12.15 -14.06 -3.27
CA GLU A 124 12.33 -15.14 -2.31
C GLU A 124 11.03 -15.90 -2.06
N ILE A 125 9.91 -15.18 -1.90
CA ILE A 125 8.57 -15.78 -1.71
C ILE A 125 8.11 -16.44 -3.01
N ASN A 126 8.29 -15.75 -4.14
CA ASN A 126 7.94 -16.26 -5.46
C ASN A 126 8.68 -17.58 -5.75
N SER A 127 9.98 -17.63 -5.45
CA SER A 127 10.81 -18.82 -5.64
C SER A 127 10.39 -19.98 -4.73
N GLN A 128 10.22 -19.72 -3.43
CA GLN A 128 9.82 -20.74 -2.45
C GLN A 128 8.49 -21.42 -2.83
N LEU A 129 7.56 -20.64 -3.39
CA LEU A 129 6.22 -21.10 -3.72
C LEU A 129 6.05 -21.47 -5.21
N LYS A 130 7.16 -21.49 -5.97
CA LYS A 130 7.17 -21.81 -7.41
C LYS A 130 6.15 -20.98 -8.21
N MET A 131 6.06 -19.70 -7.86
CA MET A 131 5.25 -18.71 -8.55
C MET A 131 6.07 -18.07 -9.69
N PRO A 132 5.40 -17.56 -10.75
CA PRO A 132 6.08 -16.80 -11.80
C PRO A 132 6.88 -15.62 -11.22
N PRO A 133 8.11 -15.36 -11.69
CA PRO A 133 8.97 -14.30 -11.16
C PRO A 133 8.36 -12.91 -11.32
N GLU A 134 7.51 -12.71 -12.33
CA GLU A 134 6.79 -11.45 -12.57
C GLU A 134 5.67 -11.17 -11.55
N ASN A 135 5.38 -12.09 -10.63
CA ASN A 135 4.36 -11.88 -9.62
C ASN A 135 4.79 -10.80 -8.62
N LEU A 136 3.86 -9.87 -8.40
CA LEU A 136 3.97 -8.90 -7.33
C LEU A 136 3.26 -9.46 -6.11
N SER A 137 3.90 -10.36 -5.37
CA SER A 137 3.34 -10.98 -4.15
C SER A 137 3.46 -10.08 -2.92
N GLY A 138 4.40 -9.14 -2.95
CA GLY A 138 4.63 -8.15 -1.91
C GLY A 138 3.64 -6.99 -1.91
N PHE A 139 3.60 -6.25 -0.80
CA PHE A 139 2.94 -4.96 -0.72
C PHE A 139 3.76 -3.98 0.12
N SER A 140 3.56 -2.69 -0.16
CA SER A 140 4.12 -1.58 0.61
C SER A 140 3.12 -0.43 0.67
N ALA A 141 3.00 0.18 1.84
CA ALA A 141 2.18 1.36 2.06
C ALA A 141 2.80 2.26 3.13
N LEU A 142 2.64 3.56 2.91
CA LEU A 142 2.80 4.61 3.91
C LEU A 142 1.43 5.19 4.19
N VAL A 143 0.91 4.99 5.39
CA VAL A 143 -0.43 5.43 5.76
C VAL A 143 -0.36 6.55 6.78
N PRO A 144 -0.81 7.77 6.45
CA PRO A 144 -0.96 8.83 7.43
C PRO A 144 -1.91 8.40 8.55
N LEU A 145 -1.48 8.54 9.80
CA LEU A 145 -2.25 8.18 10.98
C LEU A 145 -2.82 9.42 11.65
N GLN A 146 -4.05 9.30 12.16
CA GLN A 146 -4.60 10.28 13.09
C GLN A 146 -3.88 10.21 14.45
N GLN A 147 -4.06 11.24 15.28
CA GLN A 147 -3.56 11.24 16.65
C GLN A 147 -4.16 10.04 17.40
N GLU A 148 -3.33 9.28 18.13
CA GLU A 148 -3.70 8.06 18.87
C GLU A 148 -4.07 6.82 18.05
N GLN A 149 -4.21 6.92 16.73
CA GLN A 149 -4.39 5.74 15.87
C GLN A 149 -3.15 4.83 15.92
N ASP A 150 -3.38 3.51 15.97
CA ASP A 150 -2.35 2.47 15.94
C ASP A 150 -2.55 1.50 14.76
N THR A 151 -1.64 0.52 14.67
CA THR A 151 -1.56 -0.45 13.59
C THR A 151 -1.61 -1.90 14.10
N LYS A 152 -2.19 -2.13 15.28
CA LYS A 152 -2.23 -3.48 15.88
C LYS A 152 -3.19 -4.42 15.15
N ASP A 153 -4.32 -3.89 14.70
CA ASP A 153 -5.38 -4.65 14.04
C ASP A 153 -5.41 -4.41 12.52
N VAL A 154 -4.23 -4.38 11.89
CA VAL A 154 -4.12 -4.25 10.44
C VAL A 154 -4.73 -5.48 9.76
N VAL A 155 -5.68 -5.24 8.85
CA VAL A 155 -6.25 -6.30 8.02
C VAL A 155 -5.87 -6.05 6.56
N ILE A 156 -5.39 -7.09 5.89
CA ILE A 156 -5.02 -7.03 4.48
C ILE A 156 -6.22 -7.49 3.65
N ILE A 157 -6.54 -6.76 2.60
CA ILE A 157 -7.65 -7.10 1.72
C ILE A 157 -7.12 -7.23 0.31
N ARG A 158 -7.48 -8.32 -0.34
CA ARG A 158 -7.15 -8.60 -1.72
C ARG A 158 -8.40 -8.41 -2.58
N SER A 159 -8.24 -7.76 -3.73
CA SER A 159 -9.34 -7.43 -4.62
C SER A 159 -9.00 -7.73 -6.07
N ARG A 160 -9.81 -8.59 -6.69
CA ARG A 160 -9.71 -9.03 -8.09
C ARG A 160 -11.03 -8.74 -8.81
N GLY A 161 -11.16 -7.54 -9.34
CA GLY A 161 -12.43 -7.09 -9.93
C GLY A 161 -13.53 -7.09 -8.86
N ASP A 162 -14.54 -7.94 -9.05
CA ASP A 162 -15.66 -8.06 -8.12
C ASP A 162 -15.37 -8.98 -6.92
N VAL A 163 -14.33 -9.82 -7.01
CA VAL A 163 -13.96 -10.73 -5.91
C VAL A 163 -13.12 -9.97 -4.90
N LYS A 164 -13.64 -9.84 -3.68
CA LYS A 164 -12.98 -9.16 -2.56
C LYS A 164 -12.80 -10.13 -1.41
N ASN A 165 -11.54 -10.29 -0.98
CA ASN A 165 -11.12 -11.29 -0.03
C ASN A 165 -10.40 -10.63 1.13
N ILE A 166 -10.93 -10.80 2.34
CA ILE A 166 -10.33 -10.27 3.56
C ILE A 166 -9.35 -11.31 4.10
N CYS A 167 -8.07 -10.94 4.11
CA CYS A 167 -6.94 -11.68 4.66
C CYS A 167 -6.54 -11.09 6.01
N ARG A 168 -6.89 -11.76 7.11
CA ARG A 168 -6.34 -11.41 8.42
C ARG A 168 -4.97 -12.07 8.56
N LEU A 169 -3.91 -11.28 8.36
CA LEU A 169 -2.55 -11.72 8.63
C LEU A 169 -2.27 -11.56 10.12
N THR A 170 -1.79 -12.62 10.76
CA THR A 170 -1.32 -12.56 12.14
C THR A 170 0.14 -12.14 12.17
N HIS A 171 0.46 -11.23 13.10
CA HIS A 171 1.81 -10.72 13.33
C HIS A 171 2.71 -11.70 14.08
#